data_AF-A0A970HFP2-F1
#
_entry.id   AF-A0A970HFP2-F1
#
_cell.length_a   1.000
_cell.length_b   1.000
_cell.length_c   1.000
_cell.angle_alpha   90.00
_cell.angle_beta   90.00
_cell.angle_gamma   90.00
#
_symmetry.space_group_name_H-M   'P 1'
#
loop_
_entity.id
_entity.type
_entity.pdbx_description
1 polymer ?
#
loop_
_entity_poly.entity_id
_entity_poly.type
_entity_poly.pdbx_seq_one_letter_code
_entity_poly.pdbx_strand_id
1 'polypeptide(L)'
;MREYVTRLEDYDLVGFVDALISFARTIVSEELEPTSTIVEVFRDKKVRWDPEEGPRDVKTELLDQQKTLFFPFTNVGVDDLVRCADGDEYWKSYLDEDQLDEELSEAGLEALECHLGETEMLGYLAKVQDGKLIIKPALFYSGMCVPPFPPSVE
;
A
#
# COMPACT_ATOMS: atom_id res chain seq x y z
N MET A 1 -0.72 -14.39 -7.06
CA MET A 1 0.04 -13.43 -6.23
C MET A 1 0.60 -14.15 -5.01
N ARG A 2 1.89 -14.02 -4.70
CA ARG A 2 2.53 -14.76 -3.59
C ARG A 2 2.53 -13.93 -2.31
N GLU A 3 2.09 -14.53 -1.22
CA GLU A 3 2.30 -14.00 0.13
C GLU A 3 3.75 -14.21 0.55
N TYR A 4 4.33 -13.24 1.26
CA TYR A 4 5.62 -13.39 1.93
C TYR A 4 5.36 -13.82 3.38
N VAL A 5 5.99 -14.91 3.79
CA VAL A 5 5.86 -15.47 5.15
C VAL A 5 7.25 -15.72 5.70
N THR A 6 7.54 -15.13 6.84
CA THR A 6 8.81 -15.32 7.54
C THR A 6 8.60 -15.47 9.04
N ARG A 7 9.59 -16.03 9.75
CA ARG A 7 9.58 -16.02 11.21
C ARG A 7 9.80 -14.59 11.70
N LEU A 8 9.06 -14.18 12.72
CA LEU A 8 9.16 -12.83 13.26
C LEU A 8 10.56 -12.51 13.77
N GLU A 9 11.24 -13.49 14.38
CA GLU A 9 12.61 -13.38 14.88
C GLU A 9 13.68 -13.15 13.79
N ASP A 10 13.39 -13.55 12.54
CA ASP A 10 14.31 -13.43 11.41
C ASP A 10 14.09 -12.11 10.63
N TYR A 11 13.12 -11.29 11.03
CA TYR A 11 12.70 -10.11 10.26
C TYR A 11 12.85 -8.83 11.07
N ASP A 12 13.43 -7.80 10.46
CA ASP A 12 13.49 -6.46 11.04
C ASP A 12 12.14 -5.75 10.92
N LEU A 13 11.21 -6.13 11.79
CA LEU A 13 9.87 -5.54 11.80
C LEU A 13 9.91 -4.06 12.20
N VAL A 14 10.83 -3.69 13.10
CA VAL A 14 10.98 -2.32 13.57
C VAL A 14 11.40 -1.42 12.41
N GLY A 15 12.47 -1.80 11.70
CA GLY A 15 12.93 -1.08 10.52
C GLY A 15 11.87 -1.03 9.41
N PHE A 16 11.12 -2.11 9.19
CA PHE A 16 10.01 -2.13 8.23
C PHE A 16 8.91 -1.11 8.57
N VAL A 17 8.43 -1.10 9.82
CA VAL A 17 7.38 -0.16 10.25
C VAL A 17 7.90 1.27 10.21
N ASP A 18 9.13 1.52 10.67
CA ASP A 18 9.72 2.86 10.71
C ASP A 18 9.96 3.41 9.30
N ALA A 19 10.36 2.57 8.33
CA ALA A 19 10.51 2.95 6.93
C ALA A 19 9.17 3.36 6.31
N LEU A 20 8.10 2.59 6.55
CA LEU A 20 6.78 2.90 6.01
C LEU A 20 6.14 4.13 6.67
N ILE A 21 6.35 4.36 7.96
CA ILE A 21 5.94 5.60 8.63
C ILE A 21 6.73 6.79 8.07
N SER A 22 8.01 6.61 7.77
CA SER A 22 8.85 7.65 7.16
C SER A 22 8.36 7.99 5.76
N PHE A 23 7.97 6.99 4.96
CA PHE A 23 7.32 7.22 3.67
C PHE A 23 5.95 7.91 3.84
N ALA A 24 5.13 7.47 4.80
CA ALA A 24 3.83 8.08 5.09
C ALA A 24 3.94 9.59 5.35
N ARG A 25 5.00 10.03 6.06
CA ARG A 25 5.29 11.47 6.29
C ARG A 25 5.44 12.27 5.00
N THR A 26 5.87 11.64 3.90
CA THR A 26 6.08 12.31 2.62
C THR A 26 4.81 12.45 1.79
N ILE A 27 3.77 11.67 2.10
CA ILE A 27 2.52 11.62 1.33
C ILE A 27 1.31 12.21 2.07
N VAL A 28 1.41 12.47 3.37
CA VAL A 28 0.38 13.21 4.13
C VAL A 28 0.70 14.69 4.21
N SER A 29 -0.34 15.50 4.33
CA SER A 29 -0.22 16.91 4.72
C SER A 29 0.54 17.04 6.05
N GLU A 30 1.35 18.10 6.20
CA GLU A 30 2.14 18.35 7.42
C GLU A 30 1.31 18.42 8.71
N GLU A 31 0.02 18.74 8.60
CA GLU A 31 -0.93 18.84 9.70
C GLU A 31 -1.49 17.48 10.16
N LEU A 32 -1.29 16.42 9.38
CA LEU A 32 -1.81 15.09 9.65
C LEU A 32 -0.73 14.18 10.24
N GLU A 33 -1.15 13.35 11.19
CA GLU A 33 -0.27 12.34 11.77
C GLU A 33 0.03 11.24 10.74
N PRO A 34 1.30 10.88 10.47
CA PRO A 34 1.65 9.89 9.44
C PRO A 34 1.03 8.50 9.64
N THR A 35 0.88 8.09 10.91
CA THR A 35 0.24 6.80 11.24
C THR A 35 -1.24 6.77 10.88
N SER A 36 -1.87 7.91 10.62
CA SER A 36 -3.25 7.96 10.12
C SER A 36 -3.40 7.24 8.78
N THR A 37 -2.36 7.17 7.94
CA THR A 37 -2.43 6.47 6.65
C THR A 37 -2.47 4.94 6.77
N ILE A 38 -2.14 4.41 7.95
CA ILE A 38 -2.07 2.98 8.21
C ILE A 38 -3.45 2.53 8.68
N VAL A 39 -4.16 1.78 7.84
CA VAL A 39 -5.54 1.38 8.14
C VAL A 39 -5.58 0.00 8.79
N GLU A 40 -6.43 -0.16 9.79
CA GLU A 40 -6.76 -1.49 10.33
C GLU A 40 -7.75 -2.16 9.39
N VAL A 41 -7.51 -3.43 9.08
CA VAL A 41 -8.31 -4.20 8.12
C VAL A 41 -8.96 -5.38 8.82
N PHE A 42 -10.28 -5.46 8.74
CA PHE A 42 -11.06 -6.56 9.30
C PHE A 42 -11.16 -7.74 8.32
N ARG A 43 -11.60 -8.89 8.83
CA ARG A 43 -11.74 -10.13 8.04
C ARG A 43 -12.68 -10.00 6.84
N ASP A 44 -13.66 -9.11 6.90
CA ASP A 44 -14.59 -8.81 5.81
C ASP A 44 -14.08 -7.73 4.84
N LYS A 45 -12.78 -7.41 4.90
CA LYS A 45 -12.08 -6.41 4.07
C LYS A 45 -12.47 -4.96 4.34
N LYS A 46 -13.36 -4.72 5.32
CA LYS A 46 -13.64 -3.37 5.79
C LYS A 46 -12.45 -2.83 6.54
N VAL A 47 -12.35 -1.52 6.55
CA VAL A 47 -11.27 -0.81 7.22
C VAL A 47 -11.80 0.02 8.38
N ARG A 48 -10.97 0.18 9.42
CA ARG A 48 -11.12 1.24 10.41
C ARG A 48 -10.05 2.27 10.13
N TRP A 49 -10.49 3.49 9.86
CA TRP A 49 -9.64 4.64 9.61
C TRP A 49 -10.26 5.86 10.28
N ASP A 50 -9.49 6.50 11.14
CA ASP A 50 -9.84 7.76 11.77
C ASP A 50 -8.61 8.67 11.72
N PRO A 51 -8.59 9.70 10.85
CA PRO A 51 -7.47 10.62 10.74
C PRO A 51 -7.30 11.53 11.97
N GLU A 52 -8.30 11.61 12.85
CA GLU A 52 -8.27 12.44 14.06
C GLU A 52 -7.84 11.65 15.32
N GLU A 53 -7.65 10.32 15.22
CA GLU A 53 -7.27 9.43 16.34
C GLU A 53 -5.87 9.76 16.93
N GLY A 54 -5.09 10.61 16.23
CA GLY A 54 -3.76 11.04 16.65
C GLY A 54 -2.70 9.95 16.46
N PRO A 55 -1.52 10.09 17.10
CA PRO A 55 -0.43 9.12 16.99
C PRO A 55 -0.82 7.73 17.46
N ARG A 56 -0.67 6.75 16.57
CA ARG A 56 -0.93 5.33 16.87
C ARG A 56 0.37 4.59 17.13
N ASP A 57 0.35 3.71 18.13
CA ASP A 57 1.41 2.73 18.32
C ASP A 57 1.18 1.50 17.44
N VAL A 58 1.54 1.68 16.16
CA VAL A 58 1.39 0.68 15.10
C VAL A 58 2.13 -0.64 15.42
N LYS A 59 3.24 -0.56 16.16
CA LYS A 59 4.04 -1.74 16.54
C LYS A 59 3.25 -2.59 17.53
N THR A 60 2.74 -1.97 18.60
CA THR A 60 1.87 -2.64 19.59
C THR A 60 0.60 -3.20 18.93
N GLU A 61 0.01 -2.46 17.99
CA GLU A 61 -1.16 -2.93 17.24
C GLU A 61 -0.89 -4.21 16.43
N LEU A 62 0.25 -4.28 15.74
CA LEU A 62 0.61 -5.44 14.93
C LEU A 62 1.06 -6.64 15.79
N LEU A 63 1.85 -6.39 16.82
CA LEU A 63 2.51 -7.42 17.64
C LEU A 63 1.61 -7.95 18.75
N ASP A 64 1.10 -7.04 19.59
CA ASP A 64 0.43 -7.41 20.84
C ASP A 64 -1.07 -7.56 20.63
N GLN A 65 -1.65 -6.69 19.80
CA GLN A 65 -3.09 -6.71 19.49
C GLN A 65 -3.43 -7.59 18.29
N GLN A 66 -2.41 -8.12 17.59
CA GLN A 66 -2.54 -9.01 16.44
C GLN A 66 -3.46 -8.45 15.34
N LYS A 67 -3.48 -7.12 15.17
CA LYS A 67 -4.25 -6.47 14.11
C LYS A 67 -3.68 -6.81 12.74
N THR A 68 -4.55 -6.83 11.74
CA THR A 68 -4.13 -6.81 10.33
C THR A 68 -4.10 -5.36 9.89
N LEU A 69 -2.94 -4.88 9.46
CA LEU A 69 -2.74 -3.48 9.11
C LEU A 69 -2.34 -3.39 7.65
N PHE A 70 -2.91 -2.41 6.94
CA PHE A 70 -2.48 -2.01 5.62
C PHE A 70 -1.50 -0.85 5.75
N PHE A 71 -0.33 -1.02 5.15
CA PHE A 71 0.69 0.00 5.06
C PHE A 71 0.78 0.48 3.61
N PRO A 72 0.46 1.74 3.30
CA PRO A 72 0.66 2.26 1.96
C PRO A 72 2.16 2.29 1.64
N PHE A 73 2.51 1.85 0.44
CA PHE A 73 3.85 2.07 -0.12
C PHE A 73 3.81 2.95 -1.37
N THR A 74 2.63 3.38 -1.82
CA THR A 74 2.45 4.43 -2.82
C THR A 74 1.73 5.64 -2.22
N ASN A 75 1.86 6.81 -2.85
CA ASN A 75 1.00 7.96 -2.55
C ASN A 75 -0.47 7.71 -2.96
N VAL A 76 -1.40 8.45 -2.34
CA VAL A 76 -2.76 8.62 -2.86
C VAL A 76 -2.64 9.53 -4.07
N GLY A 77 -2.81 8.98 -5.27
CA GLY A 77 -2.64 9.80 -6.47
C GLY A 77 -3.97 10.43 -6.87
N VAL A 78 -4.15 11.73 -6.68
CA VAL A 78 -4.91 12.54 -7.66
C VAL A 78 -3.96 12.98 -8.79
N ASP A 79 -2.66 12.98 -8.50
CA ASP A 79 -1.58 13.30 -9.43
C ASP A 79 -1.27 12.13 -10.37
N ASP A 80 -0.69 12.46 -11.53
CA ASP A 80 -0.24 11.51 -12.56
C ASP A 80 1.05 10.78 -12.18
N LEU A 81 1.77 11.24 -11.14
CA LEU A 81 3.01 10.64 -10.68
C LEU A 81 2.78 9.84 -9.40
N VAL A 82 3.01 8.52 -9.48
CA VAL A 82 2.99 7.58 -8.36
C VAL A 82 4.38 7.49 -7.76
N ARG A 83 4.51 7.90 -6.50
CA ARG A 83 5.76 7.78 -5.73
C ARG A 83 5.72 6.55 -4.86
N CYS A 84 6.80 5.78 -4.86
CA CYS A 84 6.91 4.54 -4.10
C CYS A 84 7.84 4.68 -2.88
N ALA A 85 7.64 3.84 -1.88
CA ALA A 85 8.42 3.84 -0.63
C ALA A 85 9.89 3.43 -0.81
N ASP A 86 10.24 2.82 -1.94
CA ASP A 86 11.63 2.54 -2.35
C ASP A 86 12.34 3.75 -2.96
N GLY A 87 11.61 4.84 -3.22
CA GLY A 87 12.12 6.05 -3.85
C GLY A 87 11.94 6.09 -5.36
N ASP A 88 11.39 5.03 -5.98
CA ASP A 88 11.08 5.01 -7.39
C ASP A 88 9.79 5.79 -7.68
N GLU A 89 9.69 6.29 -8.91
CA GLU A 89 8.54 7.06 -9.39
C GLU A 89 8.02 6.49 -10.71
N TYR A 90 6.70 6.45 -10.84
CA TYR A 90 5.98 5.83 -11.93
C TYR A 90 4.91 6.77 -12.45
N TRP A 91 4.69 6.80 -13.76
CA TRP A 91 3.58 7.57 -14.34
C TRP A 91 2.31 6.71 -14.37
N LYS A 92 1.19 7.33 -14.01
CA LYS A 92 -0.12 6.73 -14.18
C LYS A 92 -0.45 6.64 -15.66
N SER A 93 -0.93 5.47 -16.05
CA SER A 93 -1.51 5.26 -17.37
C SER A 93 -3.03 5.32 -17.24
N TYR A 94 -3.63 6.32 -17.88
CA TYR A 94 -5.09 6.48 -18.02
C TYR A 94 -5.58 5.94 -19.36
N LEU A 95 -4.90 4.94 -19.94
CA LEU A 95 -5.30 4.38 -21.23
C LEU A 95 -6.79 3.98 -21.15
N ASP A 96 -7.64 4.74 -21.85
CA ASP A 96 -8.96 4.28 -22.22
C ASP A 96 -8.74 3.00 -23.03
N GLU A 97 -9.49 1.94 -22.72
CA GLU A 97 -9.38 0.64 -23.42
C GLU A 97 -9.50 0.82 -24.96
N ASP A 98 -10.17 1.89 -25.41
CA ASP A 98 -10.38 2.27 -26.80
C ASP A 98 -9.17 2.96 -27.48
N GLN A 99 -8.09 3.28 -26.75
CA GLN A 99 -6.86 3.91 -27.26
C GLN A 99 -5.64 2.98 -27.27
N LEU A 100 -5.81 1.71 -26.89
CA LEU A 100 -4.75 0.69 -26.88
C LEU A 100 -4.35 0.19 -28.29
N ASP A 101 -4.84 0.84 -29.34
CA ASP A 101 -4.65 0.44 -30.74
C ASP A 101 -3.71 1.41 -31.46
N GLU A 102 -2.54 1.69 -30.87
CA GLU A 102 -1.38 2.25 -31.59
C GLU A 102 -0.12 1.96 -30.76
N GLU A 103 0.84 1.27 -31.37
CA GLU A 103 2.07 0.73 -30.78
C GLU A 103 2.65 1.62 -29.66
N LEU A 104 2.62 1.11 -28.41
CA LEU A 104 3.30 1.75 -27.28
C LEU A 104 4.76 2.05 -27.68
N SER A 105 5.11 3.34 -27.74
CA SER A 105 6.49 3.74 -28.01
C SER A 105 7.43 3.16 -26.94
N GLU A 106 8.70 2.89 -27.26
CA GLU A 106 9.69 2.37 -26.29
C GLU A 106 9.77 3.23 -25.00
N ALA A 107 9.52 4.54 -25.10
CA ALA A 107 9.45 5.45 -23.95
C ALA A 107 8.22 5.21 -23.04
N GLY A 108 7.11 4.71 -23.60
CA GLY A 108 5.93 4.28 -22.84
C GLY A 108 6.11 2.93 -22.16
N LEU A 109 6.94 2.05 -22.72
CA LEU A 109 7.33 0.77 -22.09
C LEU A 109 8.37 0.97 -20.98
N GLU A 110 9.23 1.99 -21.07
CA GLU A 110 10.23 2.32 -20.04
C GLU A 110 9.62 3.05 -18.82
N ALA A 111 8.53 3.78 -19.00
CA ALA A 111 7.72 4.31 -17.91
C ALA A 111 6.77 3.20 -17.42
N LEU A 112 7.25 2.32 -16.54
CA LEU A 112 6.47 1.26 -15.87
C LEU A 112 5.03 1.73 -15.57
N GLU A 113 4.08 1.27 -16.40
CA GLU A 113 2.70 1.76 -16.39
C GLU A 113 2.03 1.33 -15.08
N CYS A 114 1.59 2.31 -14.28
CA CYS A 114 0.81 2.06 -13.07
C CYS A 114 -0.66 2.37 -13.34
N HIS A 115 -1.50 1.33 -13.41
CA HIS A 115 -2.95 1.51 -13.52
C HIS A 115 -3.54 1.73 -12.12
N LEU A 116 -3.42 2.95 -11.59
CA LEU A 116 -4.07 3.33 -10.33
C LEU A 116 -5.05 4.47 -10.57
N GLY A 117 -6.29 4.27 -10.12
CA GLY A 117 -7.32 5.30 -10.07
C GLY A 117 -6.99 6.43 -9.07
N GLU A 118 -7.82 7.48 -9.09
CA GLU A 118 -7.60 8.71 -8.30
C GLU A 118 -7.63 8.51 -6.76
N THR A 119 -8.17 7.39 -6.29
CA THR A 119 -8.34 7.09 -4.86
C THR A 119 -7.71 5.76 -4.46
N GLU A 120 -6.89 5.22 -5.35
CA GLU A 120 -6.25 3.92 -5.19
C GLU A 120 -4.85 4.05 -4.60
N MET A 121 -4.52 3.17 -3.67
CA MET A 121 -3.18 3.02 -3.12
C MET A 121 -2.75 1.57 -3.14
N LEU A 122 -1.50 1.33 -3.54
CA LEU A 122 -0.86 0.04 -3.31
C LEU A 122 -0.18 0.05 -1.94
N GLY A 123 -0.26 -1.09 -1.28
CA GLY A 123 0.28 -1.26 0.05
C GLY A 123 0.50 -2.71 0.41
N TYR A 124 0.94 -2.90 1.64
CA TYR A 124 1.15 -4.20 2.26
C TYR A 124 0.12 -4.44 3.35
N LEU A 125 -0.66 -5.50 3.24
CA LEU A 125 -1.34 -6.10 4.38
C LEU A 125 -0.33 -6.91 5.18
N ALA A 126 -0.03 -6.46 6.38
CA ALA A 126 0.80 -7.18 7.32
C ALA A 126 -0.02 -7.65 8.52
N LYS A 127 0.29 -8.86 9.00
CA LYS A 127 -0.19 -9.37 10.28
C LYS A 127 0.85 -10.29 10.90
N VAL A 128 0.86 -10.36 12.22
CA VAL A 128 1.62 -11.36 12.98
C VAL A 128 0.68 -12.45 13.46
N GLN A 129 0.99 -13.69 13.14
CA GLN A 129 0.20 -14.85 13.54
C GLN A 129 1.13 -16.04 13.80
N ASP A 130 0.97 -16.70 14.94
CA ASP A 130 1.73 -17.91 15.31
C ASP A 130 3.26 -17.72 15.20
N GLY A 131 3.76 -16.55 15.64
CA GLY A 131 5.18 -16.19 15.60
C GLY A 131 5.73 -15.90 14.19
N LYS A 132 4.85 -15.77 13.19
CA LYS A 132 5.20 -15.46 11.80
C LYS A 132 4.67 -14.10 11.40
N LEU A 133 5.49 -13.37 10.65
CA LEU A 133 5.05 -12.19 9.93
C LEU A 133 4.54 -12.64 8.54
N ILE A 134 3.33 -12.23 8.21
CA ILE A 134 2.69 -12.49 6.92
C ILE A 134 2.48 -11.14 6.25
N ILE A 135 3.10 -10.94 5.09
CA ILE A 135 2.98 -9.73 4.27
C ILE A 135 2.34 -10.11 2.94
N LYS A 136 1.31 -9.36 2.53
CA LYS A 136 0.65 -9.52 1.24
C LYS A 136 0.52 -8.17 0.56
N PRO A 137 0.80 -8.05 -0.74
CA PRO A 137 0.43 -6.86 -1.47
C PRO A 137 -1.10 -6.71 -1.49
N ALA A 138 -1.58 -5.48 -1.41
CA ALA A 138 -2.98 -5.09 -1.34
C ALA A 138 -3.20 -3.77 -2.07
N LEU A 139 -4.42 -3.60 -2.60
CA LEU A 139 -4.95 -2.35 -3.10
C LEU A 139 -5.98 -1.83 -2.10
N PHE A 140 -5.77 -0.61 -1.63
CA PHE A 140 -6.76 0.14 -0.89
C PHE A 140 -7.53 1.03 -1.87
N TYR A 141 -8.85 0.88 -1.89
CA TYR A 141 -9.75 1.66 -2.73
C TYR A 141 -11.07 1.87 -2.00
N SER A 142 -11.54 3.12 -1.95
CA SER A 142 -12.89 3.48 -1.45
C SER A 142 -13.26 2.84 -0.10
N GLY A 143 -12.32 2.80 0.86
CA GLY A 143 -12.57 2.25 2.21
C GLY A 143 -12.55 0.71 2.28
N MET A 144 -12.00 0.04 1.27
CA MET A 144 -11.86 -1.41 1.21
C MET A 144 -10.42 -1.79 0.89
N CYS A 145 -9.95 -2.91 1.45
CA CYS A 145 -8.69 -3.54 1.06
C CYS A 145 -8.94 -4.81 0.24
N VAL A 146 -8.49 -4.81 -1.01
CA VAL A 146 -8.62 -5.95 -1.93
C VAL A 146 -7.25 -6.38 -2.44
N PRO A 147 -7.09 -7.61 -2.97
CA PRO A 147 -5.87 -7.96 -3.71
C PRO A 147 -5.65 -6.96 -4.87
N PRO A 148 -4.41 -6.52 -5.14
CA PRO A 148 -4.11 -5.57 -6.20
C PRO A 148 -4.25 -6.24 -7.55
N PHE A 149 -5.38 -5.97 -8.19
CA PHE A 149 -5.86 -6.59 -9.43
C PHE A 149 -5.95 -8.14 -9.37
N PRO A 150 -7.04 -8.76 -9.87
CA PRO A 150 -6.92 -10.14 -10.27
C PRO A 150 -5.82 -10.20 -11.35
N PRO A 151 -4.98 -11.25 -11.40
CA PRO A 151 -4.16 -11.44 -12.59
C PRO A 151 -5.13 -11.50 -13.77
N SER A 152 -5.07 -10.51 -14.66
CA SER A 152 -5.64 -10.62 -16.00
C SER A 152 -4.92 -11.81 -16.62
N VAL A 153 -5.62 -12.95 -16.67
CA VAL A 153 -5.21 -14.09 -17.47
C VAL A 153 -6.22 -14.15 -18.59
N GLU A 154 -5.85 -13.62 -19.75
CA GLU A 154 -5.97 -14.31 -21.03
C GLU A 154 -4.73 -13.99 -21.89
#